data_AF-A0A2W4XCA2-F1
#
_entry.id   AF-A0A2W4XCA2-F1
#
_cell.length_a   1.000
_cell.length_b   1.000
_cell.length_c   1.000
_cell.angle_alpha   90.00
_cell.angle_beta   90.00
_cell.angle_gamma   90.00
#
_symmetry.space_group_name_H-M   'P 1'
#
loop_
_entity.id
_entity.type
_entity.pdbx_description
1 polymer ?
#
loop_
_entity_poly.entity_id
_entity_poly.type
_entity_poly.pdbx_seq_one_letter_code
_entity_poly.pdbx_strand_id
1 'polypeptide(L)'
;MSASSVANNFWPAPVPVDYLERAAVPLIFRPRAFRASALDVGASNVEFAAQAPRYADLLTPTVIITAEKDRIVSPKRHARALAATSPAGELVIAPDTGHMPHRLRTDLVIAAIRRVNEMTSAPSQA
;
A
#
# COMPACT_ATOMS: atom_id res chain seq x y z
N MET A 1 -15.96 -10.00 -6.99
CA MET A 1 -15.06 -9.11 -7.76
C MET A 1 -15.14 -9.64 -9.16
N SER A 2 -15.57 -8.82 -10.11
CA SER A 2 -15.49 -9.22 -11.52
C SER A 2 -14.03 -9.29 -11.95
N ALA A 3 -13.73 -10.02 -13.02
CA ALA A 3 -12.41 -9.98 -13.66
C ALA A 3 -11.97 -8.54 -13.96
N SER A 4 -12.93 -7.66 -14.28
CA SER A 4 -12.70 -6.22 -14.50
C SER A 4 -12.17 -5.51 -13.24
N SER A 5 -12.65 -5.86 -12.04
CA SER A 5 -12.15 -5.27 -10.79
C SER A 5 -10.70 -5.68 -10.52
N VAL A 6 -10.34 -6.93 -10.82
CA VAL A 6 -8.95 -7.39 -10.70
C VAL A 6 -8.07 -6.67 -11.72
N ALA A 7 -8.52 -6.57 -12.98
CA ALA A 7 -7.80 -5.83 -14.02
C ALA A 7 -7.53 -4.36 -13.62
N ASN A 8 -8.48 -3.70 -12.96
CA ASN A 8 -8.28 -2.33 -12.49
C ASN A 8 -7.17 -2.20 -11.44
N ASN A 9 -6.90 -3.23 -10.63
CA ASN A 9 -5.82 -3.21 -9.64
C ASN A 9 -4.43 -3.29 -10.29
N PHE A 10 -4.32 -3.95 -11.45
CA PHE A 10 -3.04 -4.12 -12.15
C PHE A 10 -2.79 -3.03 -13.19
N TRP A 11 -3.85 -2.40 -13.71
CA TRP A 11 -3.74 -1.35 -14.72
C TRP A 11 -2.68 -0.30 -14.32
N PRO A 12 -1.74 0.06 -15.22
CA PRO A 12 -1.72 -0.21 -16.66
C PRO A 12 -1.14 -1.57 -17.07
N ALA A 13 -0.55 -2.33 -16.13
CA ALA A 13 -0.03 -3.66 -16.42
C ALA A 13 -1.18 -4.67 -16.63
N PRO A 14 -0.97 -5.73 -17.43
CA PRO A 14 -1.91 -6.83 -17.50
C PRO A 14 -1.98 -7.57 -16.16
N VAL A 15 -3.12 -8.22 -15.91
CA VAL A 15 -3.23 -9.16 -14.80
C VAL A 15 -2.31 -10.35 -15.07
N PRO A 16 -1.51 -10.82 -14.09
CA PRO A 16 -0.71 -12.03 -14.26
C PRO A 16 -1.59 -13.24 -14.63
N VAL A 17 -1.02 -14.15 -15.42
CA VAL A 17 -1.67 -15.41 -15.80
C VAL A 17 -2.08 -16.19 -14.54
N ASP A 18 -3.30 -16.72 -14.55
CA ASP A 18 -3.93 -17.49 -13.47
C ASP A 18 -3.98 -16.76 -12.12
N TYR A 19 -3.91 -15.42 -12.10
CA TYR A 19 -3.89 -14.68 -10.84
C TYR A 19 -5.14 -14.92 -10.00
N LEU A 20 -6.31 -15.04 -10.62
CA LEU A 20 -7.57 -15.21 -9.89
C LEU A 20 -7.59 -16.54 -9.13
N GLU A 21 -7.15 -17.63 -9.77
CA GLU A 21 -7.01 -18.93 -9.11
C GLU A 21 -5.90 -18.92 -8.07
N ARG A 22 -4.70 -18.47 -8.44
CA ARG A 22 -3.52 -18.52 -7.57
C ARG A 22 -3.62 -17.62 -6.35
N ALA A 23 -4.27 -16.47 -6.47
CA ALA A 23 -4.57 -15.58 -5.34
C ALA A 23 -5.87 -15.95 -4.62
N ALA A 24 -6.57 -16.99 -5.10
CA ALA A 24 -7.84 -17.46 -4.56
C ALA A 24 -8.87 -16.34 -4.36
N VAL A 25 -8.97 -15.41 -5.33
CA VAL A 25 -9.82 -14.21 -5.28
C VAL A 25 -11.28 -14.51 -4.87
N PRO A 26 -11.91 -15.62 -5.30
CA PRO A 26 -13.27 -15.95 -4.88
C PRO A 26 -13.45 -16.10 -3.36
N LEU A 27 -12.41 -16.44 -2.61
CA LEU A 27 -12.48 -16.64 -1.15
C LEU A 27 -12.83 -15.37 -0.39
N ILE A 28 -12.52 -14.19 -0.95
CA ILE A 28 -12.89 -12.88 -0.38
C ILE A 28 -14.41 -12.73 -0.26
N PHE A 29 -15.19 -13.42 -1.09
CA PHE A 29 -16.66 -13.37 -1.10
C PHE A 29 -17.33 -14.38 -0.16
N ARG A 30 -16.57 -15.15 0.62
CA ARG A 30 -17.16 -15.97 1.69
C ARG A 30 -17.96 -15.07 2.63
N PRO A 31 -19.22 -15.38 2.97
CA PRO A 31 -20.14 -14.41 3.60
C PRO A 31 -19.57 -13.72 4.84
N ARG A 32 -18.91 -14.48 5.72
CA ARG A 32 -18.30 -13.92 6.96
C ARG A 32 -17.12 -13.00 6.65
N ALA A 33 -16.25 -13.39 5.72
CA ALA A 33 -15.09 -12.59 5.31
C ALA A 33 -15.51 -11.31 4.60
N PHE A 34 -16.46 -11.41 3.67
CA PHE A 34 -17.00 -10.26 2.94
C PHE A 34 -17.68 -9.28 3.89
N ARG A 35 -18.55 -9.76 4.80
CA ARG A 35 -19.22 -8.90 5.79
C ARG A 35 -18.21 -8.20 6.71
N ALA A 36 -17.20 -8.91 7.21
CA ALA A 36 -16.17 -8.31 8.06
C ALA A 36 -15.38 -7.23 7.32
N SER A 37 -14.88 -7.54 6.12
CA SER A 37 -14.15 -6.57 5.30
C SER A 37 -14.99 -5.35 4.93
N ALA A 38 -16.28 -5.52 4.64
CA ALA A 38 -17.18 -4.40 4.36
C ALA A 38 -17.39 -3.48 5.58
N LEU A 39 -17.46 -4.05 6.79
CA LEU A 39 -17.53 -3.26 8.03
C LEU A 39 -16.24 -2.46 8.25
N ASP A 40 -15.07 -3.07 8.02
CA ASP A 40 -13.77 -2.38 8.13
C ASP A 40 -13.67 -1.22 7.13
N VAL A 41 -14.08 -1.42 5.87
CA VAL A 41 -14.11 -0.36 4.85
C VAL A 41 -15.07 0.76 5.26
N GLY A 42 -16.25 0.42 5.80
CA GLY A 42 -17.21 1.40 6.30
C GLY A 42 -16.68 2.24 7.47
N ALA A 43 -15.91 1.63 8.36
CA ALA A 43 -15.31 2.31 9.52
C ALA A 43 -14.06 3.12 9.16
N SER A 44 -13.34 2.74 8.10
CA SER A 44 -12.00 3.25 7.76
C SER A 44 -11.88 4.78 7.76
N ASN A 45 -12.88 5.51 7.25
CA ASN A 45 -12.82 6.97 7.20
C ASN A 45 -12.77 7.60 8.60
N VAL A 46 -13.59 7.11 9.53
CA VAL A 46 -13.62 7.62 10.92
C VAL A 46 -12.34 7.22 11.65
N GLU A 47 -11.95 5.96 11.53
CA GLU A 47 -10.77 5.42 12.21
C GLU A 47 -9.48 6.10 11.73
N PHE A 48 -9.29 6.27 10.42
CA PHE A 48 -8.10 6.94 9.89
C PHE A 48 -8.10 8.43 10.21
N ALA A 49 -9.26 9.10 10.23
CA ALA A 49 -9.34 10.50 10.64
C ALA A 49 -8.91 10.69 12.11
N ALA A 50 -9.27 9.75 13.00
CA ALA A 50 -8.83 9.77 14.39
C ALA A 50 -7.32 9.52 14.55
N GLN A 51 -6.71 8.74 13.65
CA GLN A 51 -5.28 8.42 13.69
C GLN A 51 -4.40 9.50 13.04
N ALA A 52 -4.88 10.16 11.99
CA ALA A 52 -4.12 11.08 11.14
C ALA A 52 -3.36 12.19 11.90
N PRO A 53 -3.91 12.82 12.97
CA PRO A 53 -3.18 13.83 13.73
C PRO A 53 -1.87 13.35 14.34
N ARG A 54 -1.74 12.02 14.57
CA ARG A 54 -0.56 11.41 15.20
C ARG A 54 0.52 11.00 14.21
N TYR A 55 0.32 11.20 12.91
CA TYR A 55 1.32 10.82 11.91
C TYR A 55 2.61 11.63 12.01
N ALA A 56 2.55 12.86 12.53
CA ALA A 56 3.73 13.67 12.81
C ALA A 56 4.61 13.08 13.93
N ASP A 57 4.02 12.28 14.82
CA ASP A 57 4.71 11.63 15.93
C ASP A 57 5.36 10.29 15.51
N LEU A 58 5.20 9.88 14.25
CA LEU A 58 5.86 8.70 13.69
C LEU A 58 7.33 9.02 13.40
N LEU A 59 8.16 8.85 14.44
CA LEU A 59 9.62 9.08 14.38
C LEU A 59 10.42 7.82 14.03
N THR A 60 9.76 6.66 13.91
CA THR A 60 10.42 5.41 13.52
C THR A 60 10.79 5.47 12.03
N PRO A 61 12.02 5.05 11.64
CA PRO A 61 12.41 4.92 10.24
C PRO A 61 11.35 4.20 9.41
N THR A 62 10.80 4.89 8.41
CA THR A 62 9.68 4.39 7.60
C THR A 62 9.93 4.62 6.13
N VAL A 63 9.74 3.58 5.30
CA VAL A 63 9.69 3.72 3.84
C VAL A 63 8.24 3.51 3.38
N ILE A 64 7.68 4.52 2.73
CA ILE A 64 6.33 4.53 2.18
C ILE A 64 6.41 4.16 0.70
N ILE A 65 5.79 3.05 0.29
CA ILE A 65 5.76 2.63 -1.11
C ILE A 65 4.35 2.85 -1.68
N THR A 66 4.28 3.52 -2.82
CA THR A 66 3.03 3.70 -3.58
C THR A 66 3.29 3.51 -5.08
N ALA A 67 2.23 3.44 -5.87
CA ALA A 67 2.31 3.25 -7.31
C ALA A 67 1.75 4.45 -8.05
N GLU A 68 2.46 4.94 -9.06
CA GLU A 68 2.13 6.21 -9.72
C GLU A 68 0.73 6.20 -10.35
N LYS A 69 0.33 5.06 -10.95
CA LYS A 69 -0.93 4.93 -11.68
C LYS A 69 -2.04 4.31 -10.81
N ASP A 70 -1.87 4.27 -9.49
CA ASP A 70 -2.88 3.73 -8.58
C ASP A 70 -4.20 4.52 -8.66
N ARG A 71 -5.25 3.83 -9.13
CA ARG A 71 -6.61 4.36 -9.26
C ARG A 71 -7.51 4.01 -8.07
N ILE A 72 -7.05 3.14 -7.17
CA ILE A 72 -7.81 2.67 -6.02
C ILE A 72 -7.49 3.56 -4.81
N VAL A 73 -6.20 3.76 -4.54
CA VAL A 73 -5.71 4.57 -3.42
C VAL A 73 -4.82 5.68 -3.99
N SER A 74 -5.38 6.88 -4.12
CA SER A 74 -4.69 8.02 -4.72
C SER A 74 -3.30 8.29 -4.09
N PRO A 75 -2.20 8.21 -4.85
CA PRO A 75 -0.86 8.47 -4.33
C PRO A 75 -0.70 9.89 -3.79
N LYS A 76 -1.43 10.85 -4.39
CA LYS A 76 -1.45 12.25 -3.95
C LYS A 76 -2.14 12.42 -2.60
N ARG A 77 -3.33 11.83 -2.42
CA ARG A 77 -4.13 12.02 -1.20
C ARG A 77 -3.60 11.23 -0.01
N HIS A 78 -2.93 10.12 -0.25
CA HIS A 78 -2.51 9.21 0.82
C HIS A 78 -0.99 9.22 1.00
N ALA A 79 -0.24 8.61 0.09
CA ALA A 79 1.21 8.40 0.28
C ALA A 79 2.01 9.70 0.33
N ARG A 80 1.76 10.64 -0.60
CA ARG A 80 2.42 11.96 -0.60
C ARG A 80 2.02 12.81 0.60
N ALA A 81 0.75 12.75 1.02
CA ALA A 81 0.29 13.47 2.20
C ALA A 81 0.93 12.92 3.48
N LEU A 82 0.97 11.59 3.64
CA LEU A 82 1.64 10.94 4.76
C LEU A 82 3.14 11.29 4.81
N ALA A 83 3.84 11.21 3.68
CA ALA A 83 5.26 11.55 3.61
C ALA A 83 5.53 13.03 3.94
N ALA A 84 4.60 13.93 3.62
CA ALA A 84 4.72 15.34 4.00
C ALA A 84 4.48 15.59 5.50
N THR A 85 3.76 14.69 6.19
CA THR A 85 3.46 14.81 7.63
C THR A 85 4.43 14.01 8.50
N SER A 86 4.97 12.89 8.03
CA SER A 86 5.89 12.03 8.79
C SER A 86 7.35 12.44 8.55
N PRO A 87 8.04 13.01 9.55
CA PRO A 87 9.41 13.52 9.38
C PRO A 87 10.45 12.42 9.14
N ALA A 88 10.17 11.18 9.59
CA ALA A 88 11.04 10.02 9.40
C ALA A 88 10.67 9.17 8.17
N GLY A 89 9.73 9.64 7.34
CA GLY A 89 9.20 8.93 6.18
C GLY A 89 9.96 9.21 4.89
N GLU A 90 10.50 8.16 4.26
CA GLU A 90 10.99 8.21 2.88
C GLU A 90 9.92 7.71 1.92
N LEU A 91 9.60 8.49 0.87
CA LEU A 91 8.58 8.10 -0.13
C LEU A 91 9.23 7.50 -1.38
N VAL A 92 8.80 6.30 -1.73
CA VAL A 92 9.13 5.61 -2.99
C VAL A 92 7.87 5.47 -3.84
N ILE A 93 7.94 5.96 -5.07
CA ILE A 93 6.84 5.87 -6.04
C ILE A 93 7.27 4.94 -7.16
N ALA A 94 6.51 3.86 -7.35
CA ALA A 94 6.70 2.93 -8.45
C ALA A 94 6.17 3.54 -9.76
N PRO A 95 7.04 3.89 -10.73
CA PRO A 95 6.60 4.46 -12.01
C PRO A 95 5.79 3.43 -12.81
N ASP A 96 4.82 3.92 -13.59
CA ASP A 96 3.99 3.13 -14.51
C ASP A 96 3.34 1.88 -13.89
N THR A 97 3.13 1.90 -12.58
CA THR A 97 2.65 0.75 -11.79
C THR A 97 1.24 1.02 -11.26
N GLY A 98 0.38 0.00 -11.32
CA GLY A 98 -0.98 0.02 -10.76
C GLY A 98 -1.01 -0.23 -9.25
N HIS A 99 -2.22 -0.40 -8.69
CA HIS A 99 -2.48 -0.55 -7.24
C HIS A 99 -1.72 -1.69 -6.53
N MET A 100 -1.07 -2.59 -7.27
CA MET A 100 -0.36 -3.74 -6.73
C MET A 100 1.18 -3.62 -6.86
N PRO A 101 1.85 -2.57 -6.32
CA PRO A 101 3.30 -2.43 -6.46
C PRO A 101 4.06 -3.58 -5.80
N HIS A 102 3.52 -4.19 -4.75
CA HIS A 102 4.09 -5.37 -4.10
C HIS A 102 4.05 -6.65 -4.96
N ARG A 103 3.27 -6.65 -6.05
CA ARG A 103 3.27 -7.73 -7.06
C ARG A 103 4.07 -7.35 -8.30
N LEU A 104 3.99 -6.08 -8.72
CA LEU A 104 4.53 -5.60 -9.99
C LEU A 104 5.97 -5.09 -9.89
N ARG A 105 6.37 -4.60 -8.71
CA ARG A 105 7.67 -3.98 -8.42
C ARG A 105 8.27 -4.55 -7.14
N THR A 106 8.41 -5.87 -7.11
CA THR A 106 9.02 -6.61 -5.99
C THR A 106 10.45 -6.14 -5.72
N ASP A 107 11.15 -5.67 -6.75
CA ASP A 107 12.45 -5.01 -6.64
C ASP A 107 12.42 -3.81 -5.68
N LEU A 108 11.41 -2.93 -5.81
CA LEU A 108 11.24 -1.77 -4.94
C LEU A 108 10.87 -2.17 -3.52
N VAL A 109 10.05 -3.21 -3.35
CA VAL A 109 9.70 -3.72 -2.01
C VAL A 109 10.93 -4.31 -1.30
N ILE A 110 11.72 -5.12 -2.00
CA ILE A 110 12.95 -5.70 -1.44
C ILE A 110 13.94 -4.59 -1.10
N ALA A 111 14.11 -3.59 -1.98
CA ALA A 111 14.97 -2.45 -1.73
C ALA A 111 14.50 -1.64 -0.51
N ALA A 112 13.20 -1.40 -0.36
CA ALA A 112 12.63 -0.71 0.80
C ALA A 112 12.86 -1.47 2.11
N ILE A 113 12.70 -2.80 2.11
CA ILE A 113 13.00 -3.63 3.29
C ILE A 113 14.46 -3.49 3.70
N ARG A 114 15.39 -3.58 2.74
CA ARG A 114 16.82 -3.39 2.99
C ARG A 114 17.10 -1.98 3.51
N ARG A 115 16.48 -0.96 2.91
CA ARG A 115 16.63 0.44 3.31
C ARG A 115 16.18 0.68 4.75
N VAL A 116 15.00 0.17 5.15
CA VAL A 116 14.55 0.27 6.54
C VAL A 116 15.53 -0.42 7.47
N ASN A 117 16.01 -1.62 7.13
CA ASN A 117 16.99 -2.34 7.93
C ASN A 117 18.31 -1.56 8.11
N GLU A 118 18.79 -0.90 7.05
CA GLU A 118 19.96 -0.02 7.11
C GLU A 118 19.73 1.20 8.02
N MET A 119 18.58 1.86 7.90
CA MET A 119 18.23 3.02 8.73
C MET A 119 18.17 2.67 10.22
N THR A 120 17.74 1.45 10.56
CA THR A 120 17.65 1.00 11.96
C THR A 120 18.93 0.36 12.50
N SER A 121 19.84 -0.08 11.61
CA SER A 121 21.10 -0.73 12.00
C SER A 121 22.28 0.24 12.06
N ALA A 122 22.15 1.43 11.48
CA ALA A 122 23.18 2.46 11.59
C ALA A 122 23.37 2.87 13.06
N PRO A 123 24.60 2.89 13.60
CA PRO A 123 24.84 3.37 14.96
C PRO A 123 24.36 4.83 15.04
N SER A 124 23.54 5.11 16.04
CA SER A 124 23.15 6.49 16.39
C SER A 124 24.41 7.34 16.46
N GLN A 125 24.59 8.24 15.51
CA GLN A 125 25.65 9.25 15.62
C GLN A 125 25.26 10.16 16.77
N ALA A 126 26.02 10.07 17.86
CA ALA A 126 25.96 10.94 19.03
C ALA A 126 26.62 12.30 18.73
#